data_AF-A0A818XQ11-F1
#
_entry.id   AF-A0A818XQ11-F1
#
_cell.length_a   1.000
_cell.length_b   1.000
_cell.length_c   1.000
_cell.angle_alpha   90.00
_cell.angle_beta   90.00
_cell.angle_gamma   90.00
#
_symmetry.space_group_name_H-M   'P 1'
#
loop_
_entity.id
_entity.type
_entity.pdbx_description
1 polymer ?
#
loop_
_entity_poly.entity_id
_entity_poly.type
_entity_poly.pdbx_seq_one_letter_code
_entity_poly.pdbx_strand_id
1 'polypeptide(L)'
;MSDGLLKKEKIMELIKSNDASVTFAEPTTAASLVWRNFSCIYVDNQKQNFVSCDTCKDILHHKSIDGTSSMMKHFRSCEKNSINNNNESLTINEYFSSLKTRSVPTRSKKKVLNATVELVAMDNRAFELVGGNGFINLAQTIFDVGQELSKSQNINVSDLLPHPTTVSVSFCGISFHFLNEELQLYAFILGCYPYDRDNQSSSQIRQFVDAKLLEFDLSLENSKFVVTDNENKMKSCFKEPCIRIGCSIHYLNKQLEHCFTSVTLEKISVNCDLVQEMFDYIRKIVSHVRRTHKQSKLPRKLQSYSYTRFNGAFLTMNVFLTVFDDLVGVLDRTFLDDYMLIDKDLLEHVCSFLGPFEEVINELSCDKKPTIYKVLPLRQCLINRCTIHQDDHDGIRQIKTFLSNTIIEKLVKNCKIFSSYSRINDQYSLPVEKLK
;
A
#
# COMPACT_ATOMS: atom_id res chain seq x y z
N MET A 1 61.49 -2.85 -53.50
CA MET A 1 60.10 -3.22 -53.86
C MET A 1 59.38 -3.48 -52.55
N SER A 2 58.78 -2.45 -51.98
CA SER A 2 58.37 -2.44 -50.58
C SER A 2 57.30 -1.37 -50.39
N ASP A 3 56.03 -1.71 -50.63
CA ASP A 3 54.86 -1.04 -50.03
C ASP A 3 53.54 -1.80 -50.34
N GLY A 4 53.50 -3.11 -50.08
CA GLY A 4 52.29 -3.94 -50.21
C GLY A 4 51.46 -4.09 -48.93
N LEU A 5 51.89 -3.43 -47.84
CA LEU A 5 51.22 -3.48 -46.54
C LEU A 5 50.31 -2.26 -46.38
N LEU A 6 49.02 -2.51 -46.23
CA LEU A 6 48.03 -1.45 -46.05
C LEU A 6 47.88 -1.07 -44.57
N LYS A 7 47.51 0.19 -44.33
CA LYS A 7 47.14 0.66 -42.99
C LYS A 7 45.80 0.03 -42.54
N LYS A 8 45.62 -0.09 -41.23
CA LYS A 8 44.43 -0.72 -40.62
C LYS A 8 43.13 -0.11 -41.13
N GLU A 9 43.09 1.21 -41.28
CA GLU A 9 41.91 1.96 -41.74
C GLU A 9 41.53 1.55 -43.17
N LYS A 10 42.53 1.39 -44.05
CA LYS A 10 42.28 1.01 -45.44
C LYS A 10 41.79 -0.44 -45.57
N ILE A 11 42.33 -1.35 -44.75
CA ILE A 11 41.87 -2.73 -44.68
C ILE A 11 40.42 -2.80 -44.16
N MET A 12 40.07 -1.99 -43.15
CA MET A 12 38.69 -1.90 -42.66
C MET A 12 37.72 -1.38 -43.73
N GLU A 13 38.13 -0.38 -44.52
CA GLU A 13 37.32 0.10 -45.65
C GLU A 13 37.05 -1.02 -46.66
N LEU A 14 38.09 -1.73 -47.09
CA LEU A 14 37.97 -2.82 -48.08
C LEU A 14 37.09 -3.98 -47.58
N ILE A 15 37.19 -4.33 -46.29
CA ILE A 15 36.34 -5.35 -45.66
C ILE A 15 34.89 -4.87 -45.58
N LYS A 16 34.65 -3.60 -45.23
CA LYS A 16 33.29 -3.03 -45.17
C LYS A 16 32.63 -2.93 -46.55
N SER A 17 33.40 -2.64 -47.59
CA SER A 17 32.92 -2.61 -48.97
C SER A 17 32.81 -3.99 -49.63
N ASN A 18 33.15 -5.07 -48.90
CA ASN A 18 33.16 -6.45 -49.38
C ASN A 18 33.98 -6.61 -50.67
N ASP A 19 35.15 -5.98 -50.72
CA ASP A 19 36.02 -5.93 -51.89
C ASP A 19 36.63 -7.32 -52.20
N ALA A 20 36.58 -7.74 -53.46
CA ALA A 20 37.04 -9.05 -53.90
C ALA A 20 38.56 -9.28 -53.76
N SER A 21 39.34 -8.20 -53.59
CA SER A 21 40.79 -8.27 -53.32
C SER A 21 41.11 -8.81 -51.91
N VAL A 22 40.16 -8.78 -50.97
CA VAL A 22 40.36 -9.22 -49.59
C VAL A 22 39.97 -10.68 -49.42
N THR A 23 40.91 -11.50 -48.94
CA THR A 23 40.65 -12.89 -48.60
C THR A 23 41.10 -13.21 -47.18
N PHE A 24 40.43 -14.18 -46.56
CA PHE A 24 40.72 -14.67 -45.22
C PHE A 24 41.18 -16.12 -45.33
N ALA A 25 42.30 -16.45 -44.71
CA ALA A 25 42.81 -17.82 -44.71
C ALA A 25 43.35 -18.23 -43.35
N GLU A 26 43.28 -19.52 -43.08
CA GLU A 26 43.90 -20.11 -41.89
C GLU A 26 45.43 -19.96 -41.93
N PRO A 27 46.09 -19.79 -40.77
CA PRO A 27 47.54 -19.72 -40.70
C PRO A 27 48.18 -21.05 -41.13
N THR A 28 49.14 -20.99 -42.05
CA THR A 28 49.87 -22.15 -42.57
C THR A 28 50.71 -22.91 -41.53
N THR A 29 51.04 -22.28 -40.39
CA THR A 29 51.79 -22.91 -39.28
C THR A 29 51.17 -22.51 -37.94
N ALA A 30 50.04 -23.12 -37.58
CA ALA A 30 49.34 -22.85 -36.33
C ALA A 30 49.93 -23.63 -35.15
N ALA A 31 50.90 -23.06 -34.42
CA ALA A 31 51.44 -23.68 -33.20
C ALA A 31 50.53 -23.52 -31.96
N SER A 32 49.56 -22.60 -31.99
CA SER A 32 48.72 -22.23 -30.84
C SER A 32 47.23 -22.42 -31.13
N LEU A 33 46.49 -23.00 -30.16
CA LEU A 33 45.05 -23.24 -30.24
C LEU A 33 44.21 -21.97 -30.46
N VAL A 34 44.73 -20.78 -30.12
CA VAL A 34 44.01 -19.51 -30.30
C VAL A 34 43.65 -19.26 -31.77
N TRP A 35 44.45 -19.77 -32.71
CA TRP A 35 44.27 -19.56 -34.15
C TRP A 35 43.00 -20.19 -34.70
N ARG A 36 42.35 -21.09 -33.96
CA ARG A 36 41.02 -21.64 -34.34
C ARG A 36 39.90 -20.60 -34.37
N ASN A 37 40.15 -19.39 -33.86
CA ASN A 37 39.16 -18.31 -33.79
C ASN A 37 39.60 -17.04 -34.55
N PHE A 38 40.69 -17.13 -35.32
CA PHE A 38 41.22 -15.99 -36.06
C PHE A 38 41.74 -16.39 -37.44
N SER A 39 41.39 -15.58 -38.44
CA SER A 39 41.86 -15.72 -39.81
C SER A 39 42.93 -14.67 -40.16
N CYS A 40 43.93 -15.06 -40.95
CA CYS A 40 44.90 -14.12 -41.53
C CYS A 40 44.24 -13.35 -42.67
N ILE A 41 44.54 -12.04 -42.77
CA ILE A 41 44.01 -11.17 -43.82
C ILE A 41 45.01 -11.08 -44.97
N TYR A 42 44.53 -11.29 -46.20
CA TYR A 42 45.28 -11.10 -47.43
C TYR A 42 44.60 -10.04 -48.29
N VAL A 43 45.39 -9.17 -48.91
CA VAL A 43 44.92 -8.20 -49.92
C VAL A 43 45.75 -8.43 -51.16
N ASP A 44 45.10 -8.68 -52.30
CA ASP A 44 45.76 -9.02 -53.57
C ASP A 44 46.76 -10.18 -53.43
N ASN A 45 46.35 -11.23 -52.70
CA ASN A 45 47.17 -12.40 -52.32
C ASN A 45 48.43 -12.09 -51.48
N GLN A 46 48.59 -10.87 -50.95
CA GLN A 46 49.67 -10.51 -50.03
C GLN A 46 49.19 -10.52 -48.57
N LYS A 47 49.88 -11.28 -47.72
CA LYS A 47 49.58 -11.38 -46.29
C LYS A 47 49.81 -10.04 -45.60
N GLN A 48 48.79 -9.56 -44.90
CA GLN A 48 48.84 -8.33 -44.12
C GLN A 48 49.30 -8.60 -42.68
N ASN A 49 49.78 -7.56 -41.98
CA ASN A 49 50.18 -7.63 -40.57
C ASN A 49 48.97 -7.57 -39.61
N PHE A 50 47.85 -8.13 -40.03
CA PHE A 50 46.59 -8.09 -39.30
C PHE A 50 45.87 -9.44 -39.39
N VAL A 51 45.14 -9.75 -38.33
CA VAL A 51 44.28 -10.93 -38.22
C VAL A 51 42.86 -10.49 -37.86
N SER A 52 41.87 -11.21 -38.35
CA SER A 52 40.45 -10.96 -38.08
C SER A 52 39.92 -12.00 -37.11
N CYS A 53 39.17 -11.57 -36.09
CA CYS A 53 38.45 -12.49 -35.22
C CYS A 53 37.27 -13.10 -35.97
N ASP A 54 37.15 -14.43 -35.98
CA ASP A 54 36.08 -15.09 -36.73
C ASP A 54 34.69 -14.85 -36.10
N THR A 55 34.64 -14.54 -34.80
CA THR A 55 33.41 -14.28 -34.04
C THR A 55 32.89 -12.85 -34.20
N CYS A 56 33.68 -11.83 -33.84
CA CYS A 56 33.21 -10.43 -33.86
C CYS A 56 33.69 -9.61 -35.07
N LYS A 57 34.52 -10.22 -35.94
CA LYS A 57 35.14 -9.57 -37.12
C LYS A 57 36.04 -8.37 -36.80
N ASP A 58 36.44 -8.19 -35.54
CA ASP A 58 37.43 -7.17 -35.17
C ASP A 58 38.82 -7.53 -35.69
N ILE A 59 39.61 -6.50 -36.00
CA ILE A 59 40.92 -6.63 -36.64
C ILE A 59 42.02 -6.28 -35.64
N LEU A 60 42.95 -7.22 -35.44
CA LEU A 60 44.08 -7.09 -34.53
C LEU A 60 45.39 -7.04 -35.32
N HIS A 61 46.33 -6.20 -34.89
CA HIS A 61 47.68 -6.21 -35.45
C HIS A 61 48.44 -7.47 -34.99
N HIS A 62 49.06 -8.17 -35.94
CA HIS A 62 49.86 -9.35 -35.68
C HIS A 62 50.85 -9.62 -36.82
N LYS A 63 52.14 -9.62 -36.50
CA LYS A 63 53.26 -10.03 -37.36
C LYS A 63 53.70 -11.46 -37.02
N SER A 64 54.43 -12.11 -37.92
CA SER A 64 54.97 -13.47 -37.69
C SER A 64 55.91 -13.57 -36.48
N ILE A 65 56.50 -12.45 -36.05
CA ILE A 65 57.36 -12.35 -34.86
C ILE A 65 56.57 -12.07 -33.57
N ASP A 66 55.29 -11.70 -33.67
CA ASP A 66 54.48 -11.35 -32.53
C ASP A 66 53.96 -12.63 -31.85
N GLY A 67 53.92 -12.63 -30.51
CA GLY A 67 53.24 -13.68 -29.75
C GLY A 67 51.72 -13.61 -29.88
N THR A 68 51.02 -14.65 -29.41
CA THR A 68 49.55 -14.77 -29.51
C THR A 68 48.77 -14.12 -28.36
N SER A 69 49.43 -13.37 -27.48
CA SER A 69 48.82 -12.84 -26.26
C SER A 69 47.73 -11.78 -26.50
N SER A 70 47.86 -10.95 -27.55
CA SER A 70 46.84 -9.95 -27.93
C SER A 70 45.54 -10.62 -28.39
N MET A 71 45.67 -11.66 -29.21
CA MET A 71 44.55 -12.49 -29.68
C MET A 71 43.87 -13.21 -28.52
N MET A 72 44.62 -13.75 -27.57
CA MET A 72 44.06 -14.42 -26.39
C MET A 72 43.31 -13.46 -25.46
N LYS A 73 43.83 -12.23 -25.27
CA LYS A 73 43.13 -11.19 -24.51
C LYS A 73 41.82 -10.79 -25.19
N HIS A 74 41.84 -10.60 -26.51
CA HIS A 74 40.66 -10.30 -27.29
C HIS A 74 39.64 -11.45 -27.22
N PHE A 75 40.04 -12.69 -27.45
CA PHE A 75 39.16 -13.87 -27.42
C PHE A 75 38.36 -13.96 -26.11
N ARG A 76 39.03 -13.80 -24.95
CA ARG A 76 38.40 -13.81 -23.63
C ARG A 76 37.39 -12.67 -23.40
N SER A 77 37.58 -11.53 -24.06
CA SER A 77 36.63 -10.41 -24.02
C SER A 77 35.54 -10.51 -25.08
N CYS A 78 35.84 -11.14 -26.22
CA CYS A 78 34.94 -11.30 -27.36
C CYS A 78 33.79 -12.26 -27.03
N GLU A 79 34.08 -13.38 -26.35
CA GLU A 79 33.05 -14.32 -25.85
C GLU A 79 32.02 -13.63 -24.94
N LYS A 80 32.42 -12.60 -24.17
CA LYS A 80 31.53 -11.87 -23.28
C LYS A 80 30.62 -10.87 -24.00
N ASN A 81 30.98 -10.44 -25.21
CA ASN A 81 30.24 -9.43 -25.98
C ASN A 81 29.37 -10.04 -27.08
N SER A 82 29.64 -11.27 -27.53
CA SER A 82 28.85 -11.96 -28.57
C SER A 82 27.47 -12.45 -28.07
N ILE A 83 27.21 -12.44 -26.76
CA ILE A 83 25.95 -12.91 -26.16
C ILE A 83 24.85 -11.82 -26.21
N ASN A 84 25.18 -10.57 -26.50
CA ASN A 84 24.22 -9.46 -26.36
C ASN A 84 23.44 -9.06 -27.62
N ASN A 85 23.58 -9.75 -28.77
CA ASN A 85 23.05 -9.23 -30.04
C ASN A 85 22.16 -10.15 -30.90
N ASN A 86 21.66 -11.28 -30.40
CA ASN A 86 20.61 -12.02 -31.11
C ASN A 86 19.39 -12.25 -30.21
N ASN A 87 18.21 -11.98 -30.77
CA ASN A 87 16.90 -12.30 -30.22
C ASN A 87 16.74 -13.83 -30.07
N GLU A 88 17.26 -14.39 -28.99
CA GLU A 88 16.96 -15.75 -28.56
C GLU A 88 16.23 -15.71 -27.21
N SER A 89 15.15 -16.49 -27.16
CA SER A 89 14.35 -16.75 -25.97
C SER A 89 15.26 -17.04 -24.78
N LEU A 90 15.08 -16.29 -23.69
CA LEU A 90 15.81 -16.50 -22.43
C LEU A 90 15.84 -17.99 -22.09
N THR A 91 17.03 -18.56 -21.91
CA THR A 91 17.11 -19.91 -21.37
C THR A 91 16.43 -19.92 -20.00
N ILE A 92 15.83 -21.04 -19.59
CA ILE A 92 15.12 -21.16 -18.30
C ILE A 92 16.01 -20.64 -17.14
N ASN A 93 17.31 -20.91 -17.19
CA ASN A 93 18.27 -20.41 -16.20
C ASN A 93 18.54 -18.90 -16.27
N GLU A 94 18.52 -18.29 -17.45
CA GLU A 94 18.65 -16.83 -17.61
C GLU A 94 17.37 -16.11 -17.21
N TYR A 95 16.20 -16.68 -17.51
CA TYR A 95 14.91 -16.21 -16.99
C TYR A 95 14.88 -16.24 -15.47
N PHE A 96 15.29 -17.35 -14.84
CA PHE A 96 15.40 -17.41 -13.38
C PHE A 96 16.51 -16.52 -12.80
N SER A 97 17.53 -16.19 -13.58
CA SER A 97 18.60 -15.28 -13.16
C SER A 97 18.24 -13.80 -13.37
N SER A 98 17.41 -13.47 -14.36
CA SER A 98 16.84 -12.13 -14.56
C SER A 98 15.76 -11.81 -13.52
N LEU A 99 15.13 -12.85 -12.96
CA LEU A 99 14.22 -12.75 -11.81
C LEU A 99 14.97 -12.59 -10.47
N LYS A 100 16.29 -12.78 -10.41
CA LYS A 100 17.06 -12.50 -9.20
C LYS A 100 17.18 -11.00 -9.04
N THR A 101 16.42 -10.45 -8.11
CA THR A 101 16.62 -9.08 -7.61
C THR A 101 18.08 -8.93 -7.21
N ARG A 102 18.80 -7.98 -7.83
CA ARG A 102 20.19 -7.69 -7.47
C ARG A 102 20.24 -7.42 -5.97
N SER A 103 21.09 -8.14 -5.25
CA SER A 103 21.21 -7.96 -3.81
C SER A 103 21.69 -6.54 -3.52
N VAL A 104 20.87 -5.75 -2.81
CA VAL A 104 21.24 -4.39 -2.40
C VAL A 104 22.51 -4.48 -1.52
N PRO A 105 23.59 -3.74 -1.85
CA PRO A 105 24.83 -3.78 -1.08
C PRO A 105 24.61 -3.47 0.41
N THR A 106 25.30 -4.16 1.30
CA THR A 106 25.17 -4.00 2.77
C THR A 106 25.39 -2.56 3.22
N ARG A 107 26.31 -1.84 2.57
CA ARG A 107 26.55 -0.41 2.85
C ARG A 107 25.31 0.44 2.56
N SER A 108 24.62 0.18 1.46
CA SER A 108 23.38 0.89 1.11
C SER A 108 22.25 0.54 2.06
N LYS A 109 22.10 -0.73 2.42
CA LYS A 109 21.13 -1.17 3.45
C LYS A 109 21.34 -0.45 4.79
N LYS A 110 22.60 -0.33 5.23
CA LYS A 110 22.93 0.38 6.48
C LYS A 110 22.62 1.89 6.42
N LYS A 111 22.85 2.53 5.27
CA LYS A 111 22.48 3.94 5.07
C LYS A 111 20.96 4.15 5.17
N VAL A 112 20.19 3.30 4.49
CA VAL A 112 18.72 3.35 4.54
C VAL A 112 18.23 3.09 5.97
N LEU A 113 18.77 2.06 6.64
CA LEU A 113 18.44 1.78 8.04
C LEU A 113 18.64 3.00 8.96
N ASN A 114 19.79 3.66 8.88
CA ASN A 114 20.06 4.84 9.69
C ASN A 114 19.07 5.98 9.40
N ALA A 115 18.82 6.28 8.12
CA ALA A 115 17.85 7.30 7.72
C ALA A 115 16.42 6.96 8.17
N THR A 116 16.06 5.67 8.16
CA THR A 116 14.77 5.19 8.66
C THR A 116 14.64 5.34 10.18
N VAL A 117 15.70 5.05 10.94
CA VAL A 117 15.73 5.29 12.39
C VAL A 117 15.61 6.78 12.69
N GLU A 118 16.32 7.63 11.95
CA GLU A 118 16.23 9.09 12.05
C GLU A 118 14.82 9.59 11.74
N LEU A 119 14.19 9.13 10.65
CA LEU A 119 12.79 9.45 10.31
C LEU A 119 11.85 9.15 11.47
N VAL A 120 11.91 7.93 12.01
CA VAL A 120 11.03 7.49 13.09
C VAL A 120 11.26 8.34 14.35
N ALA A 121 12.50 8.65 14.68
CA ALA A 121 12.86 9.44 15.85
C ALA A 121 12.49 10.93 15.71
N MET A 122 12.85 11.56 14.58
CA MET A 122 12.65 12.98 14.32
C MET A 122 11.16 13.32 14.13
N ASP A 123 10.41 12.46 13.44
CA ASP A 123 8.99 12.70 13.15
C ASP A 123 8.06 12.04 14.18
N ASN A 124 8.63 11.43 15.22
CA ASN A 124 7.93 10.72 16.30
C ASN A 124 6.88 9.76 15.72
N ARG A 125 7.32 8.90 14.79
CA ARG A 125 6.48 7.89 14.14
C ARG A 125 6.64 6.53 14.82
N ALA A 126 5.72 5.62 14.55
CA ALA A 126 5.83 4.23 14.99
C ALA A 126 6.81 3.48 14.07
N PHE A 127 7.57 2.50 14.59
CA PHE A 127 8.49 1.72 13.77
C PHE A 127 7.76 0.94 12.68
N GLU A 128 6.51 0.56 12.92
CA GLU A 128 5.61 -0.12 11.99
C GLU A 128 5.33 0.70 10.72
N LEU A 129 5.50 2.03 10.75
CA LEU A 129 5.35 2.90 9.58
C LEU A 129 6.14 2.37 8.36
N VAL A 130 7.35 1.89 8.61
CA VAL A 130 8.32 1.55 7.56
C VAL A 130 7.97 0.25 6.84
N GLY A 131 7.13 -0.57 7.47
CA GLY A 131 6.57 -1.79 6.88
C GLY A 131 5.20 -1.58 6.21
N GLY A 132 4.63 -0.37 6.30
CA GLY A 132 3.33 -0.08 5.71
C GLY A 132 3.41 0.01 4.18
N ASN A 133 2.44 -0.60 3.49
CA ASN A 133 2.38 -0.58 2.02
C ASN A 133 2.43 0.84 1.42
N GLY A 134 1.81 1.82 2.09
CA GLY A 134 1.85 3.22 1.65
C GLY A 134 3.25 3.85 1.73
N PHE A 135 4.01 3.54 2.79
CA PHE A 135 5.39 4.00 2.93
C PHE A 135 6.29 3.32 1.89
N ILE A 136 6.13 2.00 1.68
CA ILE A 136 6.87 1.25 0.66
C ILE A 136 6.62 1.83 -0.73
N ASN A 137 5.35 2.10 -1.06
CA ASN A 137 4.98 2.72 -2.33
C ASN A 137 5.64 4.11 -2.50
N LEU A 138 5.54 4.98 -1.49
CA LEU A 138 6.18 6.30 -1.52
C LEU A 138 7.71 6.20 -1.71
N ALA A 139 8.36 5.31 -0.95
CA ALA A 139 9.80 5.11 -1.02
C ALA A 139 10.23 4.60 -2.41
N GLN A 140 9.46 3.68 -3.00
CA GLN A 140 9.69 3.19 -4.35
C GLN A 140 9.50 4.30 -5.39
N THR A 141 8.42 5.10 -5.31
CA THR A 141 8.18 6.23 -6.21
C THR A 141 9.30 7.27 -6.15
N ILE A 142 9.77 7.64 -4.96
CA ILE A 142 10.90 8.57 -4.80
C ILE A 142 12.18 7.98 -5.42
N PHE A 143 12.40 6.67 -5.25
CA PHE A 143 13.55 5.99 -5.84
C PHE A 143 13.49 5.97 -7.38
N ASP A 144 12.33 5.69 -7.96
CA ASP A 144 12.13 5.65 -9.41
C ASP A 144 12.30 7.04 -10.03
N VAL A 145 11.71 8.07 -9.42
CA VAL A 145 11.96 9.48 -9.81
C VAL A 145 13.46 9.80 -9.73
N GLY A 146 14.13 9.36 -8.66
CA GLY A 146 15.58 9.51 -8.50
C GLY A 146 16.41 8.81 -9.59
N GLN A 147 15.89 7.77 -10.24
CA GLN A 147 16.56 7.10 -11.37
C GLN A 147 16.36 7.83 -12.70
N GLU A 148 15.21 8.50 -12.89
CA GLU A 148 14.92 9.32 -14.07
C GLU A 148 15.77 10.59 -14.12
N LEU A 149 16.15 11.09 -12.95
CA LEU A 149 16.91 12.33 -12.81
C LEU A 149 18.42 12.08 -13.04
N SER A 150 19.04 12.95 -13.85
CA SER A 150 20.45 12.79 -14.22
C SER A 150 21.39 12.98 -13.02
N LYS A 151 22.47 12.19 -12.94
CA LYS A 151 23.51 12.30 -11.88
C LYS A 151 24.16 13.69 -11.78
N SER A 152 24.03 14.52 -12.81
CA SER A 152 24.59 15.87 -12.91
C SER A 152 23.67 16.97 -12.37
N GLN A 153 22.41 16.67 -12.03
CA GLN A 153 21.49 17.64 -11.45
C GLN A 153 21.51 17.53 -9.93
N ASN A 154 21.92 18.62 -9.27
CA ASN A 154 21.72 18.79 -7.84
C ASN A 154 20.24 19.06 -7.59
N ILE A 155 19.53 18.06 -7.08
CA ILE A 155 18.10 18.16 -6.79
C ILE A 155 17.93 18.21 -5.29
N ASN A 156 17.20 19.22 -4.83
CA ASN A 156 16.79 19.31 -3.45
C ASN A 156 15.54 18.45 -3.24
N VAL A 157 15.64 17.42 -2.39
CA VAL A 157 14.53 16.48 -2.12
C VAL A 157 13.32 17.21 -1.51
N SER A 158 13.52 18.35 -0.83
CA SER A 158 12.39 19.15 -0.32
C SER A 158 11.50 19.68 -1.43
N ASP A 159 12.02 19.85 -2.65
CA ASP A 159 11.27 20.38 -3.79
C ASP A 159 10.49 19.27 -4.50
N LEU A 160 10.84 18.00 -4.26
CA LEU A 160 10.10 16.83 -4.73
C LEU A 160 8.90 16.52 -3.82
N LEU A 161 9.03 16.77 -2.51
CA LEU A 161 7.99 16.46 -1.54
C LEU A 161 6.93 17.59 -1.49
N PRO A 162 5.64 17.26 -1.57
CA PRO A 162 4.58 18.27 -1.47
C PRO A 162 4.53 18.89 -0.07
N HIS A 163 4.21 20.18 0.01
CA HIS A 163 3.99 20.86 1.29
C HIS A 163 2.80 20.22 2.04
N PRO A 164 2.79 20.15 3.40
CA PRO A 164 1.71 19.52 4.14
C PRO A 164 0.31 20.05 3.84
N THR A 165 0.19 21.34 3.50
CA THR A 165 -1.09 21.93 3.09
C THR A 165 -1.57 21.40 1.73
N THR A 166 -0.66 21.09 0.82
CA THR A 166 -0.95 20.42 -0.46
C THR A 166 -1.43 18.98 -0.22
N VAL A 167 -0.92 18.31 0.82
CA VAL A 167 -1.38 16.97 1.23
C VAL A 167 -2.67 17.03 2.07
N SER A 168 -3.04 18.19 2.63
CA SER A 168 -4.25 18.36 3.43
C SER A 168 -5.56 18.43 2.62
N VAL A 169 -5.49 18.18 1.31
CA VAL A 169 -6.63 18.09 0.41
C VAL A 169 -7.47 16.84 0.72
N SER A 170 -8.75 16.88 0.36
CA SER A 170 -9.60 15.69 0.44
C SER A 170 -9.11 14.66 -0.58
N PHE A 171 -9.26 13.37 -0.29
CA PHE A 171 -8.89 12.30 -1.22
C PHE A 171 -10.10 11.45 -1.55
N CYS A 172 -10.13 10.94 -2.78
CA CYS A 172 -11.06 9.90 -3.24
C CYS A 172 -10.26 8.63 -3.52
N GLY A 173 -10.42 7.63 -2.65
CA GLY A 173 -9.90 6.28 -2.88
C GLY A 173 -10.88 5.47 -3.71
N ILE A 174 -10.40 4.84 -4.79
CA ILE A 174 -11.19 3.94 -5.62
C ILE A 174 -10.52 2.57 -5.61
N SER A 175 -11.26 1.56 -5.17
CA SER A 175 -10.84 0.17 -5.21
C SER A 175 -11.86 -0.67 -5.98
N PHE A 176 -11.37 -1.51 -6.89
CA PHE A 176 -12.15 -2.44 -7.68
C PHE A 176 -12.03 -3.85 -7.12
N HIS A 177 -13.17 -4.52 -6.95
CA HIS A 177 -13.25 -5.85 -6.34
C HIS A 177 -14.05 -6.79 -7.23
N PHE A 178 -13.56 -8.01 -7.46
CA PHE A 178 -14.30 -9.05 -8.18
C PHE A 178 -13.90 -10.46 -7.74
N LEU A 179 -14.77 -11.43 -8.03
CA LEU A 179 -14.48 -12.86 -7.90
C LEU A 179 -14.18 -13.42 -9.29
N ASN A 180 -13.14 -14.24 -9.41
CA ASN A 180 -12.93 -15.05 -10.62
C ASN A 180 -13.81 -16.32 -10.61
N GLU A 181 -13.68 -17.13 -11.64
CA GLU A 181 -14.41 -18.39 -11.80
C GLU A 181 -14.10 -19.39 -10.68
N GLU A 182 -12.91 -19.31 -10.08
CA GLU A 182 -12.47 -20.12 -8.95
C GLU A 182 -12.90 -19.56 -7.58
N LEU A 183 -13.78 -18.55 -7.53
CA LEU A 183 -14.26 -17.89 -6.31
C LEU A 183 -13.16 -17.24 -5.46
N GLN A 184 -12.04 -16.88 -6.07
CA GLN A 184 -10.97 -16.11 -5.46
C GLN A 184 -11.28 -14.61 -5.55
N LEU A 185 -11.17 -13.92 -4.43
CA LEU A 185 -11.39 -12.47 -4.35
C LEU A 185 -10.13 -11.73 -4.79
N TYR A 186 -10.30 -10.85 -5.78
CA TYR A 186 -9.30 -9.88 -6.18
C TYR A 186 -9.73 -8.48 -5.75
N ALA A 187 -8.81 -7.75 -5.14
CA ALA A 187 -8.97 -6.37 -4.71
C ALA A 187 -7.84 -5.53 -5.31
N PHE A 188 -8.20 -4.62 -6.22
CA PHE A 188 -7.26 -3.70 -6.87
C PHE A 188 -7.53 -2.28 -6.41
N ILE A 189 -6.51 -1.62 -5.88
CA ILE A 189 -6.57 -0.17 -5.66
C ILE A 189 -6.33 0.50 -7.01
N LEU A 190 -7.38 1.07 -7.61
CA LEU A 190 -7.26 1.80 -8.87
C LEU A 190 -6.54 3.14 -8.66
N GLY A 191 -6.71 3.74 -7.49
CA GLY A 191 -5.95 4.91 -7.09
C GLY A 191 -6.50 5.61 -5.86
N CYS A 192 -5.72 6.54 -5.33
CA CYS A 192 -6.13 7.50 -4.31
C CYS A 192 -5.84 8.89 -4.86
N TYR A 193 -6.89 9.59 -5.23
CA TYR A 193 -6.78 10.82 -6.00
C TYR A 193 -7.08 12.04 -5.12
N PRO A 194 -6.29 13.12 -5.22
CA PRO A 194 -6.65 14.36 -4.57
C PRO A 194 -7.95 14.90 -5.17
N TYR A 195 -8.81 15.45 -4.32
CA TYR A 195 -10.12 15.97 -4.64
C TYR A 195 -10.27 17.37 -4.01
N ASP A 196 -10.52 18.35 -4.86
CA ASP A 196 -10.62 19.75 -4.45
C ASP A 196 -11.89 19.99 -3.61
N ARG A 197 -11.76 20.77 -2.53
CA ARG A 197 -12.84 20.99 -1.56
C ARG A 197 -13.84 22.05 -2.00
N ASP A 198 -13.49 22.89 -2.95
CA ASP A 198 -14.27 24.10 -3.23
C ASP A 198 -15.59 23.81 -3.97
N ASN A 199 -15.80 22.59 -4.48
CA ASN A 199 -17.05 22.23 -5.15
C ASN A 199 -17.37 20.72 -5.08
N GLN A 200 -17.98 20.32 -3.96
CA GLN A 200 -18.30 18.92 -3.64
C GLN A 200 -19.80 18.60 -3.81
N SER A 201 -20.42 18.99 -4.92
CA SER A 201 -21.78 18.52 -5.22
C SER A 201 -21.78 17.02 -5.52
N SER A 202 -22.90 16.33 -5.30
CA SER A 202 -23.01 14.89 -5.59
C SER A 202 -22.77 14.57 -7.07
N SER A 203 -23.14 15.46 -8.00
CA SER A 203 -22.89 15.31 -9.43
C SER A 203 -21.41 15.42 -9.79
N GLN A 204 -20.67 16.35 -9.19
CA GLN A 204 -19.23 16.51 -9.44
C GLN A 204 -18.43 15.33 -8.93
N ILE A 205 -18.77 14.79 -7.75
CA ILE A 205 -18.16 13.57 -7.24
C ILE A 205 -18.42 12.42 -8.21
N ARG A 206 -19.65 12.29 -8.72
CA ARG A 206 -19.99 11.25 -9.68
C ARG A 206 -19.19 11.37 -10.97
N GLN A 207 -19.15 12.56 -11.57
CA GLN A 207 -18.38 12.83 -12.79
C GLN A 207 -16.89 12.52 -12.60
N PHE A 208 -16.33 12.90 -11.44
CA PHE A 208 -14.94 12.61 -11.11
C PHE A 208 -14.68 11.10 -11.04
N VAL A 209 -15.51 10.35 -10.32
CA VAL A 209 -15.36 8.89 -10.22
C VAL A 209 -15.55 8.21 -11.57
N ASP A 210 -16.56 8.62 -12.36
CA ASP A 210 -16.80 8.05 -13.69
C ASP A 210 -15.61 8.31 -14.63
N ALA A 211 -15.01 9.50 -14.59
CA ALA A 211 -13.80 9.80 -15.36
C ALA A 211 -12.62 8.90 -14.96
N LYS A 212 -12.43 8.65 -13.65
CA LYS A 212 -11.37 7.77 -13.15
C LYS A 212 -11.60 6.30 -13.45
N LEU A 213 -12.84 5.85 -13.52
CA LEU A 213 -13.15 4.49 -13.95
C LEU A 213 -12.94 4.30 -15.46
N LEU A 214 -13.25 5.32 -16.26
CA LEU A 214 -13.05 5.29 -17.70
C LEU A 214 -11.57 5.15 -18.11
N GLU A 215 -10.64 5.65 -17.30
CA GLU A 215 -9.19 5.44 -17.50
C GLU A 215 -8.79 3.94 -17.48
N PHE A 216 -9.64 3.07 -16.94
CA PHE A 216 -9.48 1.61 -16.88
C PHE A 216 -10.51 0.85 -17.72
N ASP A 217 -11.21 1.54 -18.63
CA ASP A 217 -12.33 0.97 -19.40
C ASP A 217 -13.48 0.42 -18.52
N LEU A 218 -13.67 1.02 -17.33
CA LEU A 218 -14.72 0.65 -16.39
C LEU A 218 -15.85 1.69 -16.35
N SER A 219 -17.07 1.21 -16.08
CA SER A 219 -18.29 2.02 -15.97
C SER A 219 -19.18 1.54 -14.82
N LEU A 220 -19.99 2.45 -14.27
CA LEU A 220 -20.97 2.17 -13.20
C LEU A 220 -22.38 1.94 -13.76
N GLU A 221 -22.59 0.76 -14.35
CA GLU A 221 -23.86 0.33 -14.94
C GLU A 221 -24.79 -0.40 -13.95
N ASN A 222 -26.01 -0.73 -14.38
CA ASN A 222 -27.08 -1.35 -13.57
C ASN A 222 -26.69 -2.68 -12.91
N SER A 223 -25.67 -3.38 -13.40
CA SER A 223 -25.18 -4.66 -12.86
C SER A 223 -24.04 -4.51 -11.86
N LYS A 224 -23.50 -3.30 -11.68
CA LYS A 224 -22.32 -3.04 -10.85
C LYS A 224 -22.72 -2.57 -9.46
N PHE A 225 -21.99 -3.06 -8.47
CA PHE A 225 -22.17 -2.68 -7.07
C PHE A 225 -21.14 -1.65 -6.67
N VAL A 226 -21.58 -0.63 -5.94
CA VAL A 226 -20.71 0.42 -5.39
C VAL A 226 -20.91 0.50 -3.89
N VAL A 227 -19.83 0.39 -3.12
CA VAL A 227 -19.87 0.55 -1.66
C VAL A 227 -19.34 1.93 -1.29
N THR A 228 -20.17 2.73 -0.61
CA THR A 228 -19.77 4.05 -0.10
C THR A 228 -20.28 4.26 1.32
N ASP A 229 -19.79 5.30 2.00
CA ASP A 229 -20.37 5.70 3.29
C ASP A 229 -21.87 6.03 3.17
N ASN A 230 -22.50 6.26 4.32
CA ASN A 230 -23.93 6.52 4.42
C ASN A 230 -24.27 8.02 4.49
N GLU A 231 -23.35 8.90 4.10
CA GLU A 231 -23.65 10.32 3.97
C GLU A 231 -24.67 10.59 2.87
N ASN A 232 -25.51 11.60 3.07
CA ASN A 232 -26.56 11.96 2.12
C ASN A 232 -25.99 12.33 0.75
N LYS A 233 -24.78 12.92 0.73
CA LYS A 233 -24.04 13.26 -0.48
C LYS A 233 -23.67 12.01 -1.29
N MET A 234 -23.07 11.00 -0.66
CA MET A 234 -22.72 9.73 -1.31
C MET A 234 -23.95 8.95 -1.78
N LYS A 235 -25.03 8.97 -0.98
CA LYS A 235 -26.32 8.38 -1.38
C LYS A 235 -26.88 9.03 -2.65
N SER A 236 -26.80 10.35 -2.75
CA SER A 236 -27.24 11.08 -3.95
C SER A 236 -26.33 10.83 -5.15
N CYS A 237 -25.01 10.73 -4.94
CA CYS A 237 -24.01 10.53 -5.99
C CYS A 237 -24.16 9.19 -6.73
N PHE A 238 -24.46 8.12 -5.99
CA PHE A 238 -24.50 6.75 -6.51
C PHE A 238 -25.92 6.16 -6.51
N LYS A 239 -26.93 6.99 -6.80
CA LYS A 239 -28.33 6.54 -6.80
C LYS A 239 -28.65 5.59 -7.98
N GLU A 240 -28.23 5.97 -9.18
CA GLU A 240 -28.42 5.25 -10.45
C GLU A 240 -27.25 5.57 -11.39
N PRO A 241 -26.90 4.71 -12.38
CA PRO A 241 -27.51 3.42 -12.69
C PRO A 241 -27.02 2.28 -11.78
N CYS A 242 -25.87 2.42 -11.13
CA CYS A 242 -25.29 1.39 -10.28
C CYS A 242 -26.12 1.03 -9.04
N ILE A 243 -25.86 -0.15 -8.49
CA ILE A 243 -26.46 -0.60 -7.22
C ILE A 243 -25.56 -0.16 -6.06
N ARG A 244 -25.96 0.89 -5.35
CA ARG A 244 -25.23 1.33 -4.16
C ARG A 244 -25.54 0.45 -2.94
N ILE A 245 -24.48 0.05 -2.24
CA ILE A 245 -24.50 -0.57 -0.92
C ILE A 245 -23.91 0.42 0.09
N GLY A 246 -24.63 0.66 1.18
CA GLY A 246 -24.11 1.50 2.27
C GLY A 246 -23.08 0.75 3.12
N CYS A 247 -21.96 1.41 3.43
CA CYS A 247 -20.92 0.86 4.29
C CYS A 247 -21.45 0.56 5.70
N SER A 248 -21.45 -0.72 6.08
CA SER A 248 -21.90 -1.18 7.40
C SER A 248 -21.00 -0.69 8.53
N ILE A 249 -19.69 -0.61 8.31
CA ILE A 249 -18.72 -0.10 9.30
C ILE A 249 -18.96 1.37 9.60
N HIS A 250 -19.09 2.21 8.56
CA HIS A 250 -19.40 3.62 8.75
C HIS A 250 -20.72 3.81 9.51
N TYR A 251 -21.73 3.01 9.20
CA TYR A 251 -23.00 3.05 9.93
C TYR A 251 -22.82 2.70 11.42
N LEU A 252 -22.16 1.57 11.71
CA LEU A 252 -21.95 1.09 13.07
C LEU A 252 -21.12 2.08 13.88
N ASN A 253 -20.01 2.56 13.31
CA ASN A 253 -19.16 3.56 13.94
C ASN A 253 -19.95 4.83 14.29
N LYS A 254 -20.81 5.29 13.39
CA LYS A 254 -21.63 6.48 13.62
C LYS A 254 -22.64 6.28 14.77
N GLN A 255 -23.24 5.10 14.90
CA GLN A 255 -24.12 4.83 16.04
C GLN A 255 -23.35 4.80 17.37
N LEU A 256 -22.15 4.17 17.37
CA LEU A 256 -21.28 4.17 18.54
C LEU A 256 -20.83 5.58 18.91
N GLU A 257 -20.40 6.39 17.94
CA GLU A 257 -20.03 7.78 18.15
C GLU A 257 -21.17 8.56 18.82
N HIS A 258 -22.40 8.42 18.33
CA HIS A 258 -23.55 9.11 18.91
C HIS A 258 -23.78 8.78 20.39
N CYS A 259 -23.47 7.56 20.84
CA CYS A 259 -23.57 7.20 22.26
C CYS A 259 -22.70 8.10 23.14
N PHE A 260 -21.57 8.57 22.63
CA PHE A 260 -20.57 9.31 23.42
C PHE A 260 -20.51 10.81 23.14
N THR A 261 -21.04 11.27 22.01
CA THR A 261 -20.84 12.67 21.59
C THR A 261 -22.13 13.42 21.24
N SER A 262 -23.28 12.74 21.15
CA SER A 262 -24.50 13.36 20.64
C SER A 262 -25.60 13.35 21.70
N VAL A 263 -26.09 14.55 22.04
CA VAL A 263 -27.24 14.69 22.94
C VAL A 263 -28.55 14.34 22.22
N THR A 264 -28.68 14.74 20.95
CA THR A 264 -29.87 14.50 20.13
C THR A 264 -29.54 14.04 18.72
N LEU A 265 -30.40 13.22 18.13
CA LEU A 265 -30.36 12.74 16.75
C LEU A 265 -31.74 12.90 16.12
N GLU A 266 -31.84 13.63 15.02
CA GLU A 266 -33.12 13.81 14.31
C GLU A 266 -34.26 14.27 15.26
N LYS A 267 -33.92 15.10 16.27
CA LYS A 267 -34.80 15.59 17.37
C LYS A 267 -35.19 14.56 18.43
N ILE A 268 -34.61 13.36 18.40
CA ILE A 268 -34.77 12.32 19.42
C ILE A 268 -33.56 12.36 20.36
N SER A 269 -33.80 12.27 21.67
CA SER A 269 -32.71 12.21 22.64
C SER A 269 -31.97 10.88 22.60
N VAL A 270 -30.65 10.90 22.68
CA VAL A 270 -29.81 9.69 22.74
C VAL A 270 -29.83 9.06 24.13
N ASN A 271 -29.99 9.87 25.19
CA ASN A 271 -30.10 9.44 26.59
C ASN A 271 -28.94 8.53 27.06
N CYS A 272 -27.70 8.91 26.74
CA CYS A 272 -26.48 8.21 27.15
C CYS A 272 -25.64 9.07 28.11
N ASP A 273 -26.29 9.85 28.96
CA ASP A 273 -25.67 10.95 29.71
C ASP A 273 -24.47 10.50 30.57
N LEU A 274 -24.56 9.34 31.24
CA LEU A 274 -23.50 8.84 32.12
C LEU A 274 -22.21 8.57 31.36
N VAL A 275 -22.32 7.93 30.19
CA VAL A 275 -21.16 7.58 29.36
C VAL A 275 -20.65 8.77 28.56
N GLN A 276 -21.52 9.72 28.22
CA GLN A 276 -21.14 10.98 27.59
C GLN A 276 -20.32 11.85 28.53
N GLU A 277 -20.80 12.02 29.78
CA GLU A 277 -20.09 12.80 30.80
C GLU A 277 -18.72 12.18 31.11
N MET A 278 -18.68 10.87 31.36
CA MET A 278 -17.44 10.12 31.57
C MET A 278 -16.46 10.33 30.40
N PHE A 279 -16.94 10.20 29.16
CA PHE A 279 -16.09 10.34 27.97
C PHE A 279 -15.56 11.77 27.80
N ASP A 280 -16.33 12.78 28.21
CA ASP A 280 -15.86 14.17 28.19
C ASP A 280 -14.76 14.45 29.22
N TYR A 281 -14.83 13.89 30.43
CA TYR A 281 -13.71 13.96 31.38
C TYR A 281 -12.46 13.28 30.82
N ILE A 282 -12.60 12.09 30.26
CA ILE A 282 -11.49 11.36 29.61
C ILE A 282 -10.86 12.22 28.50
N ARG A 283 -11.65 12.82 27.61
CA ARG A 283 -11.17 13.70 26.54
C ARG A 283 -10.41 14.91 27.06
N LYS A 284 -10.91 15.57 28.12
CA LYS A 284 -10.26 16.72 28.77
C LYS A 284 -8.90 16.32 29.33
N ILE A 285 -8.83 15.23 30.07
CA ILE A 285 -7.61 14.71 30.69
C ILE A 285 -6.58 14.31 29.62
N VAL A 286 -6.98 13.52 28.63
CA VAL A 286 -6.10 13.13 27.51
C VAL A 286 -5.53 14.37 26.84
N SER A 287 -6.37 15.37 26.56
CA SER A 287 -5.94 16.62 25.93
C SER A 287 -4.95 17.40 26.81
N HIS A 288 -5.16 17.43 28.12
CA HIS A 288 -4.25 18.07 29.08
C HIS A 288 -2.88 17.39 29.13
N VAL A 289 -2.83 16.07 29.33
CA VAL A 289 -1.58 15.30 29.43
C VAL A 289 -0.76 15.46 28.15
N ARG A 290 -1.42 15.55 26.99
CA ARG A 290 -0.78 15.80 25.71
C ARG A 290 -0.20 17.20 25.59
N ARG A 291 -0.99 18.23 25.91
CA ARG A 291 -0.55 19.65 25.84
C ARG A 291 0.59 19.96 26.82
N THR A 292 0.62 19.29 27.96
CA THR A 292 1.68 19.45 28.97
C THR A 292 2.89 18.55 28.73
N HIS A 293 2.91 17.81 27.61
CA HIS A 293 4.00 16.88 27.24
C HIS A 293 4.30 15.82 28.31
N LYS A 294 3.33 15.48 29.15
CA LYS A 294 3.49 14.53 30.26
C LYS A 294 3.27 13.07 29.87
N GLN A 295 2.94 12.77 28.61
CA GLN A 295 2.74 11.40 28.13
C GLN A 295 3.96 10.48 28.31
N SER A 296 5.18 11.03 28.36
CA SER A 296 6.39 10.26 28.62
C SER A 296 6.46 9.67 30.02
N LYS A 297 5.62 10.15 30.95
CA LYS A 297 5.53 9.65 32.32
C LYS A 297 4.57 8.46 32.47
N LEU A 298 3.86 8.09 31.40
CA LEU A 298 2.92 6.97 31.39
C LEU A 298 3.56 5.76 30.70
N PRO A 299 3.24 4.52 31.14
CA PRO A 299 3.76 3.31 30.49
C PRO A 299 3.20 3.12 29.08
N ARG A 300 2.03 3.71 28.79
CA ARG A 300 1.41 3.71 27.46
C ARG A 300 0.98 5.11 27.07
N LYS A 301 1.18 5.46 25.79
CA LYS A 301 0.79 6.77 25.25
C LYS A 301 -0.73 6.84 25.12
N LEU A 302 -1.34 7.86 25.71
CA LEU A 302 -2.76 8.15 25.56
C LEU A 302 -3.13 8.47 24.11
N GLN A 303 -4.20 7.85 23.65
CA GLN A 303 -4.76 8.09 22.33
C GLN A 303 -5.79 9.22 22.39
N SER A 304 -5.62 10.25 21.56
CA SER A 304 -6.66 11.27 21.39
C SER A 304 -7.83 10.71 20.60
N TYR A 305 -9.03 11.14 20.98
CA TYR A 305 -10.22 10.92 20.18
C TYR A 305 -10.06 11.55 18.80
N SER A 306 -10.45 10.80 17.77
CA SER A 306 -10.47 11.23 16.38
C SER A 306 -11.79 10.79 15.77
N TYR A 307 -12.66 11.74 15.45
CA TYR A 307 -13.96 11.46 14.82
C TYR A 307 -13.81 10.78 13.44
N THR A 308 -12.67 10.99 12.77
CA THR A 308 -12.34 10.40 11.47
C THR A 308 -11.86 8.95 11.54
N ARG A 309 -11.57 8.42 12.75
CA ARG A 309 -11.15 7.02 12.92
C ARG A 309 -12.34 6.20 13.35
N PHE A 310 -12.53 5.06 12.67
CA PHE A 310 -13.45 4.05 13.18
C PHE A 310 -13.02 3.64 14.60
N ASN A 311 -13.99 3.53 15.51
CA ASN A 311 -13.83 3.20 16.93
C ASN A 311 -12.94 4.13 17.73
N GLY A 312 -12.85 5.41 17.33
CA GLY A 312 -12.05 6.41 18.04
C GLY A 312 -12.36 6.52 19.53
N ALA A 313 -13.63 6.39 19.93
CA ALA A 313 -14.05 6.44 21.33
C ALA A 313 -13.55 5.23 22.13
N PHE A 314 -13.78 4.00 21.61
CA PHE A 314 -13.30 2.77 22.24
C PHE A 314 -11.78 2.77 22.41
N LEU A 315 -11.02 3.07 21.35
CA LEU A 315 -9.56 3.07 21.41
C LEU A 315 -9.03 4.09 22.43
N THR A 316 -9.67 5.26 22.53
CA THR A 316 -9.33 6.28 23.52
C THR A 316 -9.57 5.77 24.95
N MET A 317 -10.76 5.24 25.22
CA MET A 317 -11.14 4.74 26.54
C MET A 317 -10.34 3.50 26.96
N ASN A 318 -10.12 2.55 26.06
CA ASN A 318 -9.38 1.32 26.36
C ASN A 318 -7.91 1.61 26.70
N VAL A 319 -7.26 2.53 25.96
CA VAL A 319 -5.90 2.96 26.31
C VAL A 319 -5.89 3.76 27.62
N PHE A 320 -6.87 4.63 27.84
CA PHE A 320 -7.00 5.39 29.08
C PHE A 320 -7.12 4.46 30.30
N LEU A 321 -7.98 3.43 30.20
CA LEU A 321 -8.16 2.41 31.24
C LEU A 321 -6.84 1.70 31.57
N THR A 322 -6.02 1.39 30.56
CA THR A 322 -4.73 0.68 30.78
C THR A 322 -3.69 1.49 31.55
N VAL A 323 -3.87 2.82 31.66
CA VAL A 323 -2.97 3.72 32.40
C VAL A 323 -3.70 4.44 33.53
N PHE A 324 -4.92 4.00 33.88
CA PHE A 324 -5.82 4.71 34.77
C PHE A 324 -5.12 5.06 36.10
N ASP A 325 -4.56 4.05 36.76
CA ASP A 325 -3.93 4.19 38.07
C ASP A 325 -2.63 5.02 38.02
N ASP A 326 -1.94 5.05 36.88
CA ASP A 326 -0.73 5.86 36.68
C ASP A 326 -1.02 7.36 36.54
N LEU A 327 -2.25 7.73 36.13
CA LEU A 327 -2.62 9.12 35.87
C LEU A 327 -2.56 9.99 37.13
N VAL A 328 -2.80 9.42 38.31
CA VAL A 328 -2.76 10.13 39.60
C VAL A 328 -1.41 10.83 39.81
N GLY A 329 -0.31 10.19 39.42
CA GLY A 329 1.04 10.75 39.55
C GLY A 329 1.42 11.78 38.47
N VAL A 330 0.58 11.95 37.45
CA VAL A 330 0.86 12.76 36.26
C VAL A 330 0.03 14.04 36.24
N LEU A 331 -1.21 13.98 36.72
CA LEU A 331 -2.15 15.09 36.68
C LEU A 331 -1.80 16.21 37.67
N ASP A 332 -2.18 17.44 37.32
CA ASP A 332 -2.18 18.55 38.28
C ASP A 332 -3.49 18.55 39.09
N ARG A 333 -3.60 19.44 40.09
CA ARG A 333 -4.78 19.47 40.99
C ARG A 333 -6.10 19.64 40.25
N THR A 334 -6.16 20.52 39.24
CA THR A 334 -7.40 20.80 38.51
C THR A 334 -7.88 19.59 37.72
N PHE A 335 -6.98 18.87 37.04
CA PHE A 335 -7.36 17.66 36.30
C PHE A 335 -7.47 16.42 37.17
N LEU A 336 -6.96 16.46 38.41
CA LEU A 336 -7.19 15.40 39.39
C LEU A 336 -8.65 15.38 39.85
N ASP A 337 -9.29 16.54 40.01
CA ASP A 337 -10.72 16.62 40.33
C ASP A 337 -11.58 15.99 39.21
N ASP A 338 -11.30 16.37 37.95
CA ASP A 338 -11.94 15.75 36.77
C ASP A 338 -11.71 14.22 36.72
N TYR A 339 -10.51 13.76 37.10
CA TYR A 339 -10.18 12.33 37.12
C TYR A 339 -10.94 11.57 38.22
N MET A 340 -11.12 12.18 39.40
CA MET A 340 -11.88 11.58 40.51
C MET A 340 -13.38 11.43 40.20
N LEU A 341 -13.90 12.19 39.23
CA LEU A 341 -15.29 12.07 38.76
C LEU A 341 -15.48 10.91 37.76
N ILE A 342 -14.39 10.30 37.28
CA ILE A 342 -14.49 9.15 36.37
C ILE A 342 -14.78 7.88 37.17
N ASP A 343 -15.95 7.32 36.93
CA ASP A 343 -16.31 5.99 37.39
C ASP A 343 -15.50 4.92 36.64
N LYS A 344 -14.49 4.35 37.33
CA LYS A 344 -13.62 3.31 36.78
C LYS A 344 -14.39 2.04 36.45
N ASP A 345 -15.36 1.65 37.29
CA ASP A 345 -16.15 0.45 37.08
C ASP A 345 -17.01 0.61 35.82
N LEU A 346 -17.65 1.75 35.63
CA LEU A 346 -18.37 2.06 34.38
C LEU A 346 -17.42 2.03 33.17
N LEU A 347 -16.22 2.62 33.27
CA LEU A 347 -15.24 2.60 32.20
C LEU A 347 -14.84 1.17 31.79
N GLU A 348 -14.61 0.29 32.77
CA GLU A 348 -14.31 -1.12 32.55
C GLU A 348 -15.46 -1.83 31.85
N HIS A 349 -16.70 -1.64 32.32
CA HIS A 349 -17.89 -2.21 31.68
C HIS A 349 -18.06 -1.71 30.24
N VAL A 350 -17.84 -0.42 29.97
CA VAL A 350 -17.95 0.17 28.63
C VAL A 350 -16.88 -0.41 27.70
N CYS A 351 -15.62 -0.52 28.14
CA CYS A 351 -14.56 -1.09 27.33
C CYS A 351 -14.83 -2.58 27.03
N SER A 352 -15.28 -3.34 28.02
CA SER A 352 -15.69 -4.74 27.84
C SER A 352 -16.84 -4.88 26.84
N PHE A 353 -17.87 -4.04 26.96
CA PHE A 353 -19.03 -4.05 26.06
C PHE A 353 -18.67 -3.69 24.60
N LEU A 354 -17.77 -2.72 24.40
CA LEU A 354 -17.37 -2.25 23.06
C LEU A 354 -16.35 -3.16 22.37
N GLY A 355 -15.62 -4.01 23.10
CA GLY A 355 -14.62 -4.93 22.52
C GLY A 355 -15.16 -5.75 21.33
N PRO A 356 -16.31 -6.44 21.45
CA PRO A 356 -16.92 -7.16 20.33
C PRO A 356 -17.31 -6.28 19.14
N PHE A 357 -17.61 -5.00 19.34
CA PHE A 357 -17.89 -4.08 18.23
C PHE A 357 -16.63 -3.74 17.44
N GLU A 358 -15.49 -3.57 18.12
CA GLU A 358 -14.18 -3.43 17.50
C GLU A 358 -13.84 -4.65 16.65
N GLU A 359 -14.05 -5.87 17.18
CA GLU A 359 -13.83 -7.11 16.44
C GLU A 359 -14.69 -7.19 15.17
N VAL A 360 -15.98 -6.85 15.27
CA VAL A 360 -16.88 -6.81 14.10
C VAL A 360 -16.42 -5.79 13.06
N ILE A 361 -15.98 -4.61 13.49
CA ILE A 361 -15.50 -3.58 12.57
C ILE A 361 -14.23 -4.04 11.88
N ASN A 362 -13.28 -4.63 12.59
CA ASN A 362 -12.07 -5.19 12.00
C ASN A 362 -12.38 -6.33 11.02
N GLU A 363 -13.28 -7.23 11.37
CA GLU A 363 -13.68 -8.35 10.52
C GLU A 363 -14.35 -7.87 9.23
N LEU A 364 -15.28 -6.91 9.31
CA LEU A 364 -15.96 -6.35 8.14
C LEU A 364 -15.05 -5.45 7.29
N SER A 365 -13.95 -4.94 7.86
CA SER A 365 -12.98 -4.08 7.15
C SER A 365 -11.98 -4.87 6.31
N CYS A 366 -12.00 -6.21 6.40
CA CYS A 366 -11.13 -7.08 5.61
C CYS A 366 -11.42 -6.94 4.11
N ASP A 367 -10.37 -6.72 3.33
CA ASP A 367 -10.39 -6.58 1.86
C ASP A 367 -9.85 -7.80 1.13
N LYS A 368 -9.26 -8.77 1.86
CA LYS A 368 -8.67 -10.00 1.31
C LYS A 368 -9.60 -11.20 1.32
N LYS A 369 -10.77 -11.08 1.94
CA LYS A 369 -11.76 -12.16 2.05
C LYS A 369 -13.16 -11.57 1.85
N PRO A 370 -14.12 -12.32 1.30
CA PRO A 370 -15.49 -11.85 1.23
C PRO A 370 -16.04 -11.55 2.65
N THR A 371 -16.61 -10.36 2.85
CA THR A 371 -17.15 -9.94 4.16
C THR A 371 -18.66 -9.74 4.14
N ILE A 372 -19.26 -9.52 2.96
CA ILE A 372 -20.68 -9.16 2.83
C ILE A 372 -21.63 -10.19 3.47
N TYR A 373 -21.32 -11.48 3.37
CA TYR A 373 -22.13 -12.55 3.96
C TYR A 373 -22.10 -12.55 5.50
N LYS A 374 -21.07 -11.94 6.12
CA LYS A 374 -20.92 -11.85 7.58
C LYS A 374 -21.74 -10.73 8.19
N VAL A 375 -22.20 -9.76 7.39
CA VAL A 375 -22.93 -8.59 7.89
C VAL A 375 -24.18 -8.99 8.68
N LEU A 376 -24.96 -9.97 8.19
CA LEU A 376 -26.19 -10.40 8.88
C LEU A 376 -25.92 -11.19 10.17
N PRO A 377 -25.07 -12.23 10.19
CA PRO A 377 -24.71 -12.92 11.43
C PRO A 377 -24.09 -12.00 12.48
N LEU A 378 -23.15 -11.13 12.07
CA LEU A 378 -22.49 -10.20 12.99
C LEU A 378 -23.46 -9.13 13.51
N ARG A 379 -24.42 -8.68 12.71
CA ARG A 379 -25.51 -7.83 13.20
C ARG A 379 -26.29 -8.54 14.30
N GLN A 380 -26.71 -9.79 14.09
CA GLN A 380 -27.48 -10.53 15.09
C GLN A 380 -26.66 -10.74 16.37
N CYS A 381 -25.38 -11.03 16.22
CA CYS A 381 -24.40 -11.13 17.30
C CYS A 381 -24.36 -9.86 18.16
N LEU A 382 -24.34 -8.68 17.53
CA LEU A 382 -24.37 -7.37 18.21
C LEU A 382 -25.74 -7.06 18.84
N ILE A 383 -26.85 -7.41 18.18
CA ILE A 383 -28.21 -7.24 18.76
C ILE A 383 -28.34 -8.05 20.05
N ASN A 384 -27.91 -9.32 20.04
CA ASN A 384 -27.95 -10.17 21.22
C ASN A 384 -27.14 -9.57 22.38
N ARG A 385 -26.01 -8.93 22.09
CA ARG A 385 -25.18 -8.23 23.08
C ARG A 385 -25.84 -6.98 23.64
N CYS A 386 -26.74 -6.35 22.88
CA CYS A 386 -27.51 -5.21 23.34
C CYS A 386 -28.72 -5.60 24.21
N THR A 387 -28.91 -6.90 24.50
CA THR A 387 -29.93 -7.32 25.48
C THR A 387 -29.55 -6.83 26.86
N ILE A 388 -30.52 -6.18 27.52
CA ILE A 388 -30.37 -5.58 28.84
C ILE A 388 -30.51 -6.67 29.90
N HIS A 389 -29.59 -6.68 30.86
CA HIS A 389 -29.59 -7.57 32.02
C HIS A 389 -29.80 -6.77 33.30
N GLN A 390 -30.29 -7.43 34.35
CA GLN A 390 -30.56 -6.79 35.64
C GLN A 390 -29.29 -6.26 36.30
N ASP A 391 -28.17 -6.96 36.10
CA ASP A 391 -26.87 -6.63 36.68
C ASP A 391 -26.07 -5.62 35.83
N ASP A 392 -26.62 -5.16 34.70
CA ASP A 392 -25.95 -4.13 33.88
C ASP A 392 -25.83 -2.82 34.67
N HIS A 393 -24.67 -2.18 34.58
CA HIS A 393 -24.50 -0.81 35.05
C HIS A 393 -25.45 0.14 34.30
N ASP A 394 -25.94 1.20 34.94
CA ASP A 394 -26.93 2.12 34.34
C ASP A 394 -26.47 2.76 33.03
N GLY A 395 -25.20 3.18 32.97
CA GLY A 395 -24.58 3.65 31.72
C GLY A 395 -24.55 2.60 30.60
N ILE A 396 -24.41 1.30 30.93
CA ILE A 396 -24.51 0.21 29.95
C ILE A 396 -25.95 0.02 29.50
N ARG A 397 -26.93 0.08 30.42
CA ARG A 397 -28.35 0.03 30.06
C ARG A 397 -28.72 1.14 29.08
N GLN A 398 -28.19 2.36 29.28
CA GLN A 398 -28.37 3.49 28.37
C GLN A 398 -27.85 3.18 26.97
N ILE A 399 -26.58 2.76 26.85
CA ILE A 399 -25.96 2.41 25.56
C ILE A 399 -26.75 1.28 24.88
N LYS A 400 -27.05 0.20 25.61
CA LYS A 400 -27.77 -0.97 25.08
C LYS A 400 -29.16 -0.61 24.58
N THR A 401 -29.88 0.26 25.29
CA THR A 401 -31.20 0.76 24.89
C THR A 401 -31.12 1.53 23.57
N PHE A 402 -30.19 2.49 23.49
CA PHE A 402 -30.00 3.30 22.28
C PHE A 402 -29.56 2.45 21.08
N LEU A 403 -28.58 1.57 21.27
CA LEU A 403 -28.03 0.72 20.21
C LEU A 403 -29.04 -0.33 19.74
N SER A 404 -29.84 -0.91 20.63
CA SER A 404 -30.90 -1.86 20.23
C SER A 404 -31.86 -1.20 19.25
N ASN A 405 -32.35 0.00 19.56
CA ASN A 405 -33.30 0.71 18.71
C ASN A 405 -32.68 1.09 17.35
N THR A 406 -31.42 1.49 17.33
CA THR A 406 -30.77 1.98 16.09
C THR A 406 -30.23 0.87 15.19
N ILE A 407 -29.51 -0.11 15.77
CA ILE A 407 -28.90 -1.25 15.06
C ILE A 407 -29.97 -2.11 14.38
N ILE A 408 -31.11 -2.33 15.06
CA ILE A 408 -32.22 -3.13 14.55
C ILE A 408 -32.84 -2.47 13.30
N GLU A 409 -33.02 -1.15 13.30
CA GLU A 409 -33.81 -0.47 12.27
C GLU A 409 -33.08 -0.27 10.93
N LYS A 410 -31.76 -0.06 10.91
CA LYS A 410 -31.08 0.54 9.73
C LYS A 410 -29.98 -0.30 9.08
N LEU A 411 -29.41 -1.32 9.74
CA LEU A 411 -28.41 -2.20 9.08
C LEU A 411 -29.00 -3.08 7.96
N VAL A 412 -30.31 -3.41 8.03
CA VAL A 412 -31.01 -4.22 7.00
C VAL A 412 -31.63 -3.36 5.91
N LYS A 413 -32.19 -2.19 6.25
CA LYS A 413 -32.86 -1.29 5.28
C LYS A 413 -31.92 -0.79 4.17
N ASN A 414 -30.61 -0.80 4.40
CA ASN A 414 -29.63 -0.20 3.50
C ASN A 414 -29.08 -1.13 2.40
N CYS A 415 -29.61 -2.35 2.23
CA CYS A 415 -29.14 -3.23 1.17
C CYS A 415 -30.18 -4.29 0.76
N LYS A 416 -30.73 -4.16 -0.45
CA LYS A 416 -31.64 -5.15 -1.06
C LYS A 416 -30.98 -6.53 -1.28
N ILE A 417 -29.65 -6.59 -1.31
CA ILE A 417 -28.89 -7.85 -1.43
C ILE A 417 -29.07 -8.70 -0.17
N PHE A 418 -29.15 -8.08 1.01
CA PHE A 418 -29.33 -8.81 2.27
C PHE A 418 -30.70 -9.49 2.38
N SER A 419 -31.76 -8.91 1.79
CA SER A 419 -33.07 -9.57 1.70
C SER A 419 -33.09 -10.76 0.73
N SER A 420 -32.19 -10.80 -0.26
CA SER A 420 -32.00 -11.99 -1.10
C SER A 420 -31.19 -13.07 -0.40
N TYR A 421 -30.21 -12.68 0.43
CA TYR A 421 -29.46 -13.61 1.29
C TYR A 421 -30.30 -14.19 2.44
N SER A 422 -31.26 -13.44 3.00
CA SER A 422 -32.14 -13.97 4.05
C SER A 422 -32.97 -15.16 3.53
N ARG A 423 -33.39 -15.14 2.26
CA ARG A 423 -34.07 -16.28 1.62
C ARG A 423 -33.19 -17.52 1.45
N ILE A 424 -31.86 -17.34 1.35
CA ILE A 424 -30.90 -18.45 1.31
C ILE A 424 -30.67 -18.99 2.73
N ASN A 425 -30.68 -18.12 3.74
CA ASN A 425 -30.47 -18.50 5.14
C ASN A 425 -31.70 -19.16 5.79
N ASP A 426 -32.91 -18.88 5.32
CA ASP A 426 -34.12 -19.60 5.75
C ASP A 426 -34.09 -21.10 5.37
N GLN A 427 -33.22 -21.49 4.42
CA GLN A 427 -32.91 -22.89 4.10
C GLN A 427 -31.77 -23.49 4.95
N TYR A 428 -31.00 -22.66 5.65
CA TYR A 428 -29.84 -23.08 6.46
C TYR A 428 -29.88 -22.38 7.83
N SER A 429 -30.89 -22.71 8.62
CA SER A 429 -30.89 -22.44 10.07
C SER A 429 -29.73 -23.17 10.73
N LEU A 430 -28.57 -22.51 10.83
CA LEU A 430 -27.47 -23.01 11.65
C LEU A 430 -27.90 -22.91 13.13
N PRO A 431 -27.92 -24.03 13.88
CA PRO A 431 -28.24 -24.01 15.29
C PRO A 431 -27.24 -23.12 16.03
N VAL A 432 -27.77 -22.21 16.84
CA VAL A 432 -27.05 -21.23 17.68
C VAL A 432 -26.03 -21.88 18.62
N GLU A 433 -26.07 -23.20 18.80
CA GLU A 433 -25.23 -23.96 19.72
C GLU A 433 -23.78 -24.20 19.26
N LYS A 434 -23.40 -23.86 18.01
CA LYS A 434 -22.03 -24.06 17.50
C LYS A 434 -21.13 -22.81 17.53
N LEU A 435 -21.55 -21.73 18.18
CA LEU A 435 -20.74 -20.52 18.42
C LEU A 435 -20.47 -20.29 19.92
N LYS A 436 -20.17 -21.38 20.65
CA LYS A 436 -19.62 -21.30 22.01
C LYS A 436 -18.11 -21.34 21.98
#